data_AF-A0A3N5A9C9-F1
#
_entry.id   AF-A0A3N5A9C9-F1
#
_cell.length_a   1.000
_cell.length_b   1.000
_cell.length_c   1.000
_cell.angle_alpha   90.00
_cell.angle_beta   90.00
_cell.angle_gamma   90.00
#
_symmetry.space_group_name_H-M   'P 1'
#
loop_
_entity.id
_entity.type
_entity.pdbx_description
1 polymer ?
#
loop_
_entity_poly.entity_id
_entity_poly.type
_entity_poly.pdbx_seq_one_letter_code
_entity_poly.pdbx_strand_id
1 'polypeptide(L)' 'MLVRLGLRHCSRDRGDVCTTLWNPGPDGYRGRDVIPYGGTVVVESGVGKLTVDTSGLPVDPGAGA' A
#
# COMPACT_ATOMS: atom_id res chain seq x y z
N MET A 1 -5.27 13.46 10.11
CA MET A 1 -6.72 13.23 10.03
C MET A 1 -6.98 12.36 8.80
N LEU A 2 -7.20 11.06 8.98
CA LEU A 2 -7.37 10.09 7.88
C LEU A 2 -8.84 10.10 7.46
N VAL A 3 -9.17 10.65 6.28
CA VAL A 3 -10.54 10.63 5.76
C VAL A 3 -10.86 9.19 5.32
N ARG A 4 -11.64 8.48 6.14
CA ARG A 4 -12.10 7.09 5.91
C ARG A 4 -13.33 7.04 4.99
N LEU A 5 -13.18 7.42 3.73
CA LEU A 5 -14.12 6.96 2.69
C LEU A 5 -13.49 5.78 1.96
N GLY A 6 -13.49 4.64 2.65
CA GLY A 6 -13.06 3.37 2.07
C GLY A 6 -14.26 2.61 1.52
N LEU A 7 -14.27 2.31 0.22
CA LEU A 7 -15.27 1.42 -0.37
C LEU A 7 -14.99 0.00 0.14
N ARG A 8 -15.95 -0.60 0.84
CA ARG A 8 -15.86 -2.00 1.25
C ARG A 8 -16.18 -2.88 0.05
N HIS A 9 -15.19 -3.66 -0.37
CA HIS A 9 -15.37 -4.68 -1.39
C HIS A 9 -15.17 -6.06 -0.75
N CYS A 10 -16.22 -6.88 -0.78
CA CYS A 10 -16.19 -8.24 -0.27
C CYS A 10 -16.36 -9.18 -1.46
N SER A 11 -15.36 -10.04 -1.67
CA SER A 11 -15.45 -11.11 -2.67
C SER A 11 -16.07 -12.33 -2.00
N ARG A 12 -17.09 -12.92 -2.63
CA ARG A 12 -17.68 -14.20 -2.19
C ARG A 12 -16.95 -15.42 -2.75
N ASP A 13 -16.05 -15.22 -3.70
CA ASP A 13 -15.49 -16.31 -4.50
C ASP A 13 -14.23 -16.93 -3.88
N ARG A 14 -13.69 -16.35 -2.79
CA ARG A 14 -12.46 -16.82 -2.09
C ARG A 14 -12.59 -16.96 -0.57
N GLY A 15 -13.79 -17.31 -0.08
CA GLY A 15 -14.12 -17.22 1.36
C GLY A 15 -14.29 -15.75 1.74
N ASP A 16 -15.18 -15.45 2.69
CA ASP A 16 -15.64 -14.08 2.99
C ASP A 16 -14.50 -13.11 3.40
N VAL A 17 -13.77 -12.58 2.43
CA VAL A 17 -12.68 -11.62 2.63
C VAL A 17 -13.17 -10.26 2.17
N CYS A 18 -13.32 -9.37 3.14
CA CYS A 18 -13.65 -7.98 2.90
C CYS A 18 -12.37 -7.14 2.96
N THR A 19 -12.07 -6.44 1.87
CA THR A 19 -11.03 -5.41 1.82
C THR A 19 -11.67 -4.03 1.85
N THR A 20 -11.04 -3.10 2.57
CA THR A 20 -11.38 -1.68 2.48
C THR A 20 -10.48 -1.07 1.41
N LEU A 21 -11.07 -0.69 0.27
CA LEU A 21 -10.37 0.03 -0.78
C LEU A 21 -10.33 1.49 -0.40
N TRP A 22 -9.12 2.04 -0.29
CA TRP A 22 -8.93 3.45 0.03
C TRP A 22 -8.93 4.28 -1.25
N ASN A 23 -9.88 5.21 -1.37
CA ASN A 23 -9.90 6.23 -2.42
C ASN A 23 -9.61 7.59 -1.77
N PRO A 24 -8.39 8.14 -1.88
CA PRO A 24 -8.14 9.46 -1.37
C PRO A 24 -9.02 10.50 -2.07
N GLY A 25 -9.41 11.54 -1.34
CA GLY A 25 -10.04 12.72 -1.95
C GLY A 25 -9.07 13.46 -2.88
N PRO A 26 -9.44 14.64 -3.43
CA PRO A 26 -8.57 15.42 -4.31
C PRO A 26 -7.20 15.79 -3.70
N ASP A 27 -7.09 15.79 -2.37
CA ASP A 27 -5.81 15.93 -1.66
C ASP A 27 -4.91 14.69 -1.76
N GLY A 28 -5.39 13.58 -2.32
CA GLY A 28 -4.60 12.41 -2.66
C GLY A 28 -3.98 11.71 -1.45
N TYR A 29 -3.24 10.65 -1.75
CA TYR A 29 -2.07 10.33 -0.94
C TYR A 29 -1.07 11.47 -1.11
N ARG A 30 -0.82 12.26 -0.06
CA ARG A 30 0.14 13.37 -0.11
C ARG A 30 1.60 12.93 -0.09
N GLY A 31 1.83 11.62 -0.26
CA GLY A 31 3.02 11.07 -0.91
C GLY A 31 4.32 11.72 -0.54
N ARG A 32 4.70 11.64 0.73
CA ARG A 32 6.10 11.79 1.11
C ARG A 32 6.49 10.57 1.91
N ASP A 33 6.73 9.48 1.18
CA ASP A 33 7.52 8.38 1.70
C ASP A 33 8.92 8.94 1.96
N VAL A 34 9.12 9.54 3.14
CA VAL A 34 10.41 10.12 3.57
C VAL A 34 11.29 9.09 4.27
N ILE A 35 10.76 7.88 4.49
CA ILE A 35 11.46 6.78 5.13
C ILE A 35 11.84 5.77 4.04
N PRO A 36 13.12 5.46 3.87
CA PRO A 36 13.56 4.46 2.91
C PRO A 36 12.90 3.10 3.15
N TYR A 37 12.55 2.41 2.07
CA TYR A 37 12.05 1.06 2.16
C TYR A 37 13.17 0.06 2.54
N GLY A 38 12.81 -1.01 3.24
CA GLY A 38 13.74 -1.99 3.82
C GLY A 38 14.41 -2.96 2.84
N GLY A 39 14.40 -2.67 1.53
CA GLY A 39 15.02 -3.54 0.52
C GLY A 39 14.04 -4.60 0.00
N THR A 40 14.15 -5.87 0.39
CA THR A 40 13.29 -6.92 -0.17
C THR A 40 12.13 -7.27 0.75
N VAL A 41 10.90 -7.28 0.21
CA VAL A 41 9.70 -7.77 0.88
C VAL A 41 9.32 -9.12 0.28
N VAL A 42 9.06 -10.10 1.14
CA VAL A 42 8.60 -11.44 0.75
C VAL A 42 7.21 -11.66 1.34
N VAL A 43 6.25 -12.00 0.47
CA VAL A 43 4.88 -12.33 0.85
C VAL A 43 4.62 -13.78 0.48
N GLU A 44 4.44 -14.62 1.49
CA GLU A 44 3.99 -15.99 1.31
C GLU A 44 2.46 -16.01 1.18
N SER A 45 1.94 -16.69 0.17
CA SER A 45 0.51 -16.83 -0.07
C SER A 45 0.16 -18.27 -0.43
N GLY A 46 -1.14 -18.62 -0.35
CA GLY A 46 -1.62 -19.95 -0.73
C GLY A 46 -1.40 -20.32 -2.21
N VAL A 47 -1.11 -19.32 -3.07
CA VAL A 47 -0.79 -19.54 -4.50
C VAL A 47 0.71 -19.47 -4.79
N GLY A 48 1.55 -19.26 -3.78
CA GLY A 48 3.00 -19.19 -3.89
C GLY A 48 3.60 -17.93 -3.28
N LYS A 49 4.90 -17.75 -3.53
CA LYS A 49 5.73 -16.68 -2.96
C LYS A 49 5.85 -15.49 -3.91
N LEU A 50 5.53 -14.30 -3.42
CA LEU A 50 5.80 -13.04 -4.10
C LEU A 50 7.01 -12.36 -3.46
N THR A 51 8.00 -12.00 -4.26
CA THR A 51 9.19 -11.26 -3.82
C THR A 51 9.23 -9.92 -4.54
N VAL A 52 9.35 -8.84 -3.77
CA VAL A 52 9.40 -7.46 -4.28
C VAL A 52 10.68 -6.81 -3.79
N ASP A 53 11.53 -6.36 -4.72
CA ASP A 53 12.63 -5.46 -4.40
C ASP A 53 12.10 -4.02 -4.35
N THR A 54 12.24 -3.39 -3.19
CA THR A 54 11.77 -2.03 -2.91
C THR A 54 12.89 -0.99 -2.96
N SER A 55 14.14 -1.40 -3.24
CA SER A 55 15.30 -0.51 -3.29
C SER A 55 15.18 0.60 -4.36
N GLY A 56 14.46 0.31 -5.45
CA GLY A 56 14.21 1.26 -6.53
C GLY A 56 12.93 2.08 -6.40
N LEU A 57 12.18 1.94 -5.31
CA LEU A 57 10.94 2.71 -5.13
C LEU A 57 11.26 4.17 -4.76
N PRO A 58 10.50 5.14 -5.29
CA PRO A 58 10.76 6.56 -5.03
C PRO A 58 10.56 6.90 -3.56
N VAL A 59 11.51 7.66 -3.01
CA VAL A 59 11.49 8.21 -1.64
C VAL A 59 11.59 9.74 -1.77
N ASP A 60 10.71 10.48 -1.10
CA ASP A 60 10.79 11.94 -1.08
C ASP A 60 11.93 12.35 -0.12
N PRO A 61 12.91 13.16 -0.56
CA PRO A 61 14.03 13.57 0.28
C PRO A 61 13.64 14.48 1.47
N GLY A 62 12.38 14.91 1.57
CA GLY A 62 11.89 15.79 2.62
C GLY A 62 12.29 17.26 2.38
N ALA A 63 11.96 18.14 3.32
CA ALA A 63 12.23 19.58 3.23
C ALA A 63 13.68 19.98 3.59
N GLY A 64 14.65 19.07 3.41
CA GLY A 64 16.02 19.25 3.89
C GLY A 64 17.10 18.74 2.94
N ALA A 65 16.84 18.77 1.62
CA ALA A 65 17.86 18.61 0.59
C ALA A 65 18.39 19.97 0.12
#